data_AF-A0A242LB07-F1
#
_entry.id   AF-A0A242LB07-F1
#
_cell.length_a   1.000
_cell.length_b   1.000
_cell.length_c   1.000
_cell.angle_alpha   90.00
_cell.angle_beta   90.00
_cell.angle_gamma   90.00
#
_symmetry.space_group_name_H-M   'P 1'
#
loop_
_entity.id
_entity.type
_entity.pdbx_description
1 polymer ?
#
loop_
_entity_poly.entity_id
_entity_poly.type
_entity_poly.pdbx_seq_one_letter_code
_entity_poly.pdbx_strand_id
1 'polypeptide(L)'
;MAIGSQFYRDVSKVERKVWGISLRQLKAYFLLLGIALILGVEIFFLPDWAFLIFSLPTAFVLGCYPVFLLLDTWKEKKRKLELHFYYEERTYRTGQIRRYDKHEFTQKETVKETDEI
;
A
#
# COMPACT_ATOMS: atom_id res chain seq x y z
N MET A 1 -13.80 36.20 -3.33
CA MET A 1 -14.08 35.33 -2.16
C MET A 1 -13.72 33.90 -2.52
N ALA A 2 -12.69 33.34 -1.89
CA ALA A 2 -12.33 31.94 -2.08
C ALA A 2 -13.35 31.08 -1.32
N ILE A 3 -14.24 30.41 -2.05
CA ILE A 3 -15.10 29.35 -1.51
C ILE A 3 -14.15 28.21 -1.15
N GLY A 4 -13.80 28.11 0.13
CA GLY A 4 -13.02 27.01 0.68
C GLY A 4 -13.84 25.73 0.58
N SER A 5 -13.67 25.00 -0.51
CA SER A 5 -14.20 23.65 -0.64
C SER A 5 -13.61 22.79 0.47
N GLN A 6 -14.43 22.41 1.45
CA GLN A 6 -14.07 21.45 2.49
C GLN A 6 -14.01 20.06 1.83
N PHE A 7 -12.86 19.72 1.24
CA PHE A 7 -12.62 18.36 0.79
C PHE A 7 -12.50 17.45 2.01
N TYR A 8 -13.51 16.62 2.24
CA TYR A 8 -13.45 15.57 3.25
C TYR A 8 -12.29 14.63 2.92
N ARG A 9 -11.43 14.41 3.90
CA ARG A 9 -10.30 13.51 3.78
C ARG A 9 -10.84 12.10 3.60
N ASP A 10 -10.56 11.48 2.46
CA ASP A 10 -11.06 10.16 2.09
C ASP A 10 -10.51 9.09 3.06
N VAL A 11 -11.26 8.85 4.13
CA VAL A 11 -10.94 7.94 5.23
C VAL A 11 -10.96 6.47 4.80
N SER A 12 -11.50 6.16 3.60
CA SER A 12 -11.45 4.83 3.02
C SER A 12 -10.01 4.34 2.76
N LYS A 13 -9.07 5.27 2.55
CA LYS A 13 -7.65 4.98 2.29
C LYS A 13 -6.80 4.95 3.57
N VAL A 14 -7.37 5.33 4.71
CA VAL A 14 -6.65 5.35 5.98
C VAL A 14 -6.73 3.97 6.63
N GLU A 15 -5.60 3.26 6.68
CA GLU A 15 -5.55 1.97 7.37
C GLU A 15 -5.91 2.12 8.84
N ARG A 16 -6.85 1.31 9.32
CA ARG A 16 -7.21 1.24 10.73
C ARG A 16 -6.00 0.72 11.51
N LYS A 17 -5.35 1.61 12.27
CA LYS A 17 -4.28 1.24 13.20
C LYS A 17 -4.92 0.80 14.51
N VAL A 18 -4.64 -0.44 14.93
CA VAL A 18 -5.01 -0.92 16.26
C VAL A 18 -3.78 -0.71 17.13
N TRP A 19 -3.89 0.15 18.15
CA TRP A 19 -2.77 0.48 19.06
C TRP A 19 -1.51 0.99 18.35
N GLY A 20 -1.67 1.80 17.30
CA GLY A 20 -0.55 2.37 16.55
C GLY A 20 0.11 1.43 15.53
N ILE A 21 -0.23 0.14 15.55
CA ILE A 21 0.26 -0.88 14.61
C ILE A 21 -0.84 -1.19 13.59
N SER A 22 -0.48 -1.20 12.30
CA SER A 22 -1.38 -1.69 11.25
C SER A 22 -1.40 -3.22 11.24
N LEU A 23 -2.54 -3.83 10.91
CA LEU A 23 -2.61 -5.29 10.70
C LEU A 23 -1.57 -5.78 9.67
N ARG A 24 -1.24 -4.91 8.71
CA ARG A 24 -0.18 -5.12 7.75
C ARG A 24 1.19 -5.26 8.43
N GLN A 25 1.58 -4.31 9.28
CA GLN A 25 2.84 -4.40 10.03
C GLN A 25 2.91 -5.65 10.90
N LEU A 26 1.80 -6.03 11.56
CA LEU A 26 1.74 -7.25 12.36
C LEU A 26 2.02 -8.49 11.49
N LYS A 27 1.40 -8.58 10.31
CA LYS A 27 1.68 -9.65 9.34
C LYS A 27 3.14 -9.66 8.89
N ALA A 28 3.76 -8.50 8.67
CA ALA A 28 5.17 -8.44 8.31
C ALA A 28 6.07 -8.95 9.43
N TYR A 29 5.84 -8.54 10.69
CA TYR A 29 6.63 -9.02 11.82
C TYR A 29 6.51 -10.53 12.00
N PHE A 30 5.30 -11.08 11.85
CA PHE A 30 5.10 -12.52 11.91
C PHE A 30 5.89 -13.27 10.82
N LEU A 31 5.91 -12.75 9.60
CA LEU A 31 6.70 -13.31 8.50
C LEU A 31 8.21 -13.20 8.75
N LEU A 32 8.70 -12.08 9.28
CA LEU A 32 10.11 -11.92 9.64
C LEU A 32 10.53 -12.91 10.73
N LEU A 33 9.67 -13.15 11.71
CA LEU A 33 9.91 -14.15 12.75
C LEU A 33 10.02 -15.55 12.13
N GLY A 34 9.12 -15.90 11.20
CA GLY A 34 9.21 -17.16 10.45
C GLY A 34 10.51 -17.32 9.67
N ILE A 35 11.00 -16.25 9.02
CA ILE A 35 12.27 -16.27 8.28
C ILE A 35 13.45 -16.46 9.24
N ALA A 36 13.44 -15.80 10.39
CA ALA A 36 14.47 -15.98 11.41
C ALA A 36 14.54 -17.44 11.90
N LEU A 37 13.37 -18.10 12.06
CA LEU A 37 13.33 -19.52 12.40
C LEU A 37 13.89 -20.40 11.28
N ILE A 38 13.55 -20.13 10.02
CA ILE A 38 14.09 -20.87 8.86
C ILE A 38 15.62 -20.74 8.79
N LEU A 39 16.15 -19.53 8.94
CA LEU A 39 17.60 -19.30 9.00
C LEU A 39 18.24 -20.01 10.20
N GLY A 40 17.57 -20.04 11.35
CA GLY A 40 18.02 -20.81 12.52
C GLY A 40 18.12 -22.32 12.25
N VAL A 41 17.17 -22.87 11.48
CA VAL A 41 17.22 -24.27 11.03
C VAL A 41 18.35 -24.48 10.02
N GLU A 42 18.56 -23.56 9.09
CA GLU A 42 19.67 -23.64 8.12
C GLU A 42 21.03 -23.72 8.82
N ILE A 43 21.24 -22.98 9.91
CA ILE A 43 22.48 -23.05 10.71
C ILE A 43 22.73 -24.45 11.26
N PHE A 44 21.68 -25.19 11.65
CA PHE A 44 21.84 -26.53 12.24
C PHE A 44 22.11 -27.61 11.18
N PHE A 45 21.55 -27.46 9.98
CA PHE A 45 21.63 -28.47 8.92
C PHE A 45 22.76 -28.26 7.93
N LEU A 46 23.18 -27.02 7.67
CA LEU A 46 24.21 -26.71 6.68
C LEU A 46 25.59 -26.56 7.34
N PRO A 47 26.66 -27.09 6.72
CA PRO A 47 28.03 -26.76 7.13
C PRO A 47 28.32 -25.26 6.88
N ASP A 48 29.21 -24.68 7.68
CA ASP A 48 29.47 -23.22 7.74
C ASP A 48 29.64 -22.53 6.39
N TRP A 49 30.37 -23.17 5.45
CA TRP A 49 30.62 -22.61 4.13
C TRP A 49 29.36 -22.59 3.25
N ALA A 50 28.52 -23.61 3.34
CA ALA A 50 27.27 -23.66 2.61
C ALA A 50 26.27 -22.64 3.19
N PHE A 51 26.21 -22.51 4.53
CA PHE A 51 25.35 -21.51 5.17
C PHE A 51 25.67 -20.08 4.69
N LEU A 52 26.94 -19.70 4.60
CA LEU A 52 27.33 -18.37 4.10
C LEU A 52 26.87 -18.08 2.67
N ILE A 53 26.88 -19.09 1.80
CA ILE A 53 26.49 -18.96 0.41
C ILE A 53 24.96 -18.92 0.26
N PHE A 54 24.25 -19.76 1.02
CA PHE A 54 22.80 -19.94 0.86
C PHE A 54 21.96 -18.99 1.70
N SER A 55 22.43 -18.57 2.87
CA SER A 55 21.70 -17.68 3.80
C SER A 55 21.38 -16.31 3.21
N LEU A 56 22.29 -15.75 2.40
CA LEU A 56 22.10 -14.45 1.75
C LEU A 56 20.96 -14.50 0.71
N PRO A 57 20.96 -15.44 -0.25
CA PRO A 57 19.82 -15.67 -1.13
C PRO A 57 18.51 -15.95 -0.40
N THR A 58 18.49 -16.81 0.63
CA THR A 58 17.25 -17.14 1.35
C THR A 58 16.72 -15.94 2.11
N ALA A 59 17.58 -15.19 2.82
CA ALA A 59 17.20 -13.95 3.49
C ALA A 59 16.70 -12.89 2.49
N PHE A 60 17.32 -12.77 1.32
CA PHE A 60 16.90 -11.80 0.31
C PHE A 60 15.54 -12.17 -0.30
N VAL A 61 15.37 -13.41 -0.75
CA VAL A 61 14.14 -13.88 -1.41
C VAL A 61 12.96 -13.84 -0.45
N LEU A 62 13.14 -14.38 0.76
CA LEU A 62 12.06 -14.45 1.74
C LEU A 62 11.84 -13.09 2.42
N GLY A 63 12.89 -12.31 2.65
CA GLY A 63 12.85 -11.02 3.34
C GLY A 63 12.31 -9.86 2.51
N CYS A 64 12.42 -9.91 1.18
CA CYS A 64 11.92 -8.84 0.30
C CYS A 64 10.42 -8.54 0.53
N TYR A 65 9.59 -9.57 0.59
CA TYR A 65 8.14 -9.41 0.75
C TYR A 65 7.74 -8.71 2.07
N PRO A 66 8.14 -9.19 3.27
CA PRO A 66 7.78 -8.52 4.51
C PRO A 66 8.38 -7.12 4.64
N VAL A 67 9.58 -6.87 4.09
CA VAL A 67 10.18 -5.52 4.06
C VAL A 67 9.34 -4.56 3.23
N PHE A 68 8.89 -4.94 2.03
CA PHE A 68 8.01 -4.09 1.22
C PHE A 68 6.62 -3.89 1.86
N LEU A 69 6.19 -4.84 2.68
CA LEU A 69 4.93 -4.78 3.40
C LEU A 69 5.02 -3.84 4.62
N LEU A 70 6.18 -3.71 5.27
CA LEU A 70 6.47 -2.69 6.27
C LEU A 70 6.53 -1.29 5.67
N LEU A 71 7.17 -1.15 4.50
CA LEU A 71 7.38 0.13 3.83
C LEU A 71 6.14 0.66 3.08
N ASP A 72 5.02 -0.06 3.04
CA ASP A 72 3.81 0.26 2.24
C ASP A 72 4.03 0.30 0.71
N THR A 73 5.24 0.01 0.24
CA THR A 73 5.58 0.11 -1.19
C THR A 73 5.17 -1.13 -1.98
N TRP A 74 4.68 -2.18 -1.32
CA TRP A 74 4.29 -3.43 -1.98
C TRP A 74 3.23 -3.22 -3.07
N LYS A 75 2.18 -2.44 -2.80
CA LYS A 75 1.13 -2.17 -3.79
C LYS A 75 1.69 -1.44 -5.01
N GLU A 76 2.58 -0.48 -4.80
CA GLU A 76 3.22 0.28 -5.88
C GLU A 76 4.17 -0.58 -6.71
N LYS A 77 5.00 -1.40 -6.05
CA LYS A 77 5.90 -2.33 -6.74
C LYS A 77 5.14 -3.39 -7.53
N LYS A 78 4.11 -4.00 -6.93
CA LYS A 78 3.22 -4.94 -7.62
C LYS A 78 2.59 -4.28 -8.84
N ARG A 79 2.03 -3.08 -8.68
CA ARG A 79 1.46 -2.31 -9.79
C ARG A 79 2.50 -1.99 -10.86
N LYS A 80 3.72 -1.59 -10.48
CA LYS A 80 4.79 -1.28 -11.45
C LYS A 80 5.20 -2.51 -12.26
N LEU A 81 5.27 -3.68 -11.62
CA LEU A 81 5.55 -4.96 -12.28
C LEU A 81 4.40 -5.36 -13.22
N GLU A 82 3.16 -5.34 -12.74
CA GLU A 82 1.97 -5.62 -13.55
C GLU A 82 1.93 -4.70 -14.78
N LEU A 83 2.12 -3.40 -14.58
CA LEU A 83 2.16 -2.41 -15.66
C LEU A 83 3.41 -2.49 -16.54
N HIS A 84 4.43 -3.28 -16.19
CA HIS A 84 5.60 -3.48 -17.06
C HIS A 84 5.42 -4.72 -17.94
N PHE A 85 4.80 -5.77 -17.39
CA PHE A 85 4.59 -7.02 -18.10
C PHE A 85 3.27 -7.08 -18.89
N TYR A 86 2.19 -6.43 -18.42
CA TYR A 86 0.86 -6.52 -19.06
C TYR A 86 0.50 -5.32 -19.94
N TYR A 87 1.07 -4.15 -19.68
CA TYR A 87 0.70 -2.91 -20.38
C TYR A 87 1.95 -2.24 -20.93
N GLU A 88 2.31 -2.58 -22.17
CA GLU A 88 3.50 -2.06 -22.85
C GLU A 88 3.37 -0.55 -23.18
N GLU A 89 2.15 -0.09 -23.46
CA GLU A 89 1.88 1.34 -23.73
C GLU A 89 1.04 1.99 -22.63
N ARG A 90 1.62 3.01 -21.99
CA ARG A 90 0.96 3.82 -20.96
C ARG A 90 0.57 5.18 -21.53
N THR A 91 -0.58 5.27 -22.18
CA THR A 91 -1.13 6.57 -22.56
C THR A 91 -2.01 7.11 -21.44
N TYR A 92 -1.58 8.18 -20.78
CA TYR A 92 -2.47 8.95 -19.90
C TYR A 92 -3.07 10.09 -20.73
N ARG A 93 -4.39 10.11 -20.89
CA ARG A 93 -5.10 11.27 -21.44
C ARG A 93 -5.33 12.27 -20.33
N THR A 94 -4.59 13.37 -20.35
CA THR A 94 -4.83 14.53 -19.49
C THR A 94 -5.80 15.46 -20.21
N GLY A 95 -7.10 15.30 -19.92
CA GLY A 95 -8.07 16.35 -20.21
C GLY A 95 -8.09 17.34 -19.04
N GLN A 96 -8.03 18.64 -19.32
CA GLN A 96 -8.38 19.64 -18.31
C GLN A 96 -9.81 19.35 -17.84
N ILE A 97 -10.00 19.15 -16.54
CA ILE A 97 -11.33 19.10 -15.94
C ILE A 97 -11.92 20.49 -16.14
N ARG A 98 -12.87 20.61 -17.08
CA ARG A 98 -13.59 21.88 -17.30
C ARG A 98 -14.32 22.25 -16.02
N ARG A 99 -14.45 23.55 -15.73
CA ARG A 99 -15.38 24.00 -14.69
C ARG A 99 -16.78 23.56 -15.10
N TYR A 100 -17.37 22.70 -14.30
CA TYR A 100 -18.75 22.28 -14.45
C TYR A 100 -19.67 23.37 -13.92
N ASP A 101 -20.68 23.72 -14.69
CA ASP A 101 -21.72 24.65 -14.23
C ASP A 101 -22.76 23.91 -13.38
N LYS A 102 -23.42 24.65 -12.48
CA LYS A 102 -24.39 24.10 -11.52
C LYS A 102 -25.53 23.30 -12.17
N HIS A 103 -25.88 23.62 -13.42
CA HIS A 103 -26.95 22.97 -14.17
C HIS A 103 -26.56 21.58 -14.72
N GLU A 104 -25.27 21.24 -14.74
CA GLU A 104 -24.79 19.93 -15.17
C GLU A 104 -24.94 18.86 -14.07
N PHE A 105 -25.31 19.25 -12.85
CA PHE A 105 -25.46 18.34 -11.72
C PHE A 105 -26.94 18.04 -11.45
N THR A 106 -27.31 16.77 -11.46
CA THR A 106 -28.62 16.31 -10.97
C THR A 106 -28.55 16.16 -9.45
N GLN A 107 -29.26 17.03 -8.73
CA GLN A 107 -29.28 17.03 -7.27
C GLN A 107 -30.00 15.77 -6.77
N LYS A 108 -29.27 14.84 -6.15
CA LYS A 108 -29.82 13.55 -5.69
C LYS A 108 -30.64 13.68 -4.41
N GLU A 109 -30.27 14.59 -3.51
CA GLU A 109 -30.92 14.78 -2.21
C GLU A 109 -30.93 16.26 -1.83
N THR A 110 -32.09 16.76 -1.40
CA THR A 110 -32.25 18.08 -0.79
C THR A 110 -31.98 17.95 0.70
N VAL A 111 -30.71 18.10 1.10
CA VAL A 111 -30.35 18.23 2.51
C VAL A 111 -30.76 19.62 2.95
N LYS A 112 -31.72 19.73 3.89
CA LYS A 112 -31.98 20.99 4.59
C LYS A 112 -30.74 21.32 5.43
N GLU A 113 -30.06 22.42 5.09
CA GLU A 113 -29.11 23.03 6.01
C GLU A 113 -29.91 23.47 7.25
N THR A 114 -29.44 23.07 8.43
CA THR A 114 -30.07 23.26 9.74
C THR A 114 -30.47 24.73 9.96
N ASP A 115 -31.66 24.95 10.54
CA ASP A 115 -32.17 26.28 10.92
C ASP A 115 -31.15 27.06 11.77
N GLU A 116 -31.07 28.37 11.51
CA GLU A 116 -30.27 29.33 12.29
C GLU A 116 -30.71 29.33 13.77
N ILE A 117 -29.73 29.38 14.69
CA ILE A 117 -29.92 29.43 16.15
C ILE A 117 -30.65 30.71 16.56
#